data_AF-A0A2E8D0N4-F1
#
_entry.id   AF-A0A2E8D0N4-F1
#
_cell.length_a   1.000
_cell.length_b   1.000
_cell.length_c   1.000
_cell.angle_alpha   90.00
_cell.angle_beta   90.00
_cell.angle_gamma   90.00
#
_symmetry.space_group_name_H-M   'P 1'
#
loop_
_entity.id
_entity.type
_entity.pdbx_description
1 polymer ?
#
loop_
_entity_poly.entity_id
_entity_poly.type
_entity_poly.pdbx_seq_one_letter_code
_entity_poly.pdbx_strand_id
1 'polypeptide(L)'
;MLEAIANGFMLWLRNLPLLSALVLTVWLPSNILLNYAISQADADSPATEYWIPIGLEALFGPLCLGAIVYALDQRRQNRPAGYFQSLRAGFRFWGKLFFTRLIADIQL
;
A
#
# COMPACT_ATOMS: atom_id res chain seq x y z
N MET A 1 0.06 29.31 -9.09
CA MET A 1 0.18 27.88 -9.48
C MET A 1 1.39 27.22 -8.81
N LEU A 2 2.60 27.79 -8.94
CA LEU A 2 3.82 27.30 -8.27
C LEU A 2 3.69 27.19 -6.74
N GLU A 3 3.04 28.14 -6.06
CA GLU A 3 2.84 28.09 -4.61
C GLU A 3 1.94 26.93 -4.14
N ALA A 4 0.94 26.55 -4.94
CA ALA A 4 0.07 25.42 -4.63
C ALA A 4 0.83 24.08 -4.75
N ILE A 5 1.69 23.98 -5.77
CA ILE A 5 2.57 22.82 -5.98
C ILE A 5 3.61 22.74 -4.85
N ALA A 6 4.24 23.87 -4.49
CA ALA A 6 5.21 23.93 -3.41
C ALA A 6 4.58 23.57 -2.05
N ASN A 7 3.39 24.08 -1.75
CA ASN A 7 2.67 23.74 -0.52
C ASN A 7 2.27 22.25 -0.48
N GLY A 8 1.81 21.69 -1.61
CA GLY A 8 1.53 20.27 -1.72
C GLY A 8 2.78 19.40 -1.51
N PHE A 9 3.90 19.80 -2.12
CA PHE A 9 5.19 19.10 -2.00
C PHE A 9 5.74 19.16 -0.57
N MET A 10 5.64 20.32 0.10
CA MET A 10 6.08 20.50 1.47
C MET A 10 5.20 19.73 2.46
N LEU A 11 3.89 19.63 2.19
CA LEU A 11 2.97 18.78 2.94
C LEU A 11 3.34 17.30 2.81
N TRP A 12 3.75 16.87 1.61
CA TRP A 12 4.22 15.52 1.35
C TRP A 12 5.54 15.22 2.07
N LEU A 13 6.53 16.12 1.97
CA LEU A 13 7.81 16.05 2.69
C LEU A 13 7.62 15.97 4.21
N ARG A 14 6.71 16.76 4.79
CA ARG A 14 6.45 16.75 6.24
C ARG A 14 5.79 15.45 6.72
N ASN A 15 5.14 14.72 5.80
CA ASN A 15 4.50 13.44 6.07
C ASN A 15 5.33 12.23 5.60
N LEU A 16 6.49 12.45 4.98
CA LEU A 16 7.41 11.39 4.58
C LEU A 16 7.67 10.35 5.67
N PRO A 17 7.95 10.69 6.94
CA PRO A 17 8.22 9.66 7.95
C PRO A 17 7.00 8.77 8.22
N LEU A 18 5.78 9.30 8.12
CA LEU A 18 4.57 8.52 8.32
C LEU A 18 4.25 7.67 7.08
N LEU A 19 4.42 8.24 5.89
CA LEU A 19 4.23 7.53 4.63
C LEU A 19 5.29 6.44 4.46
N SER A 20 6.55 6.72 4.76
CA SER A 20 7.64 5.76 4.71
C SER A 20 7.41 4.64 5.72
N ALA A 21 7.00 4.94 6.96
CA ALA A 21 6.66 3.92 7.95
C ALA A 21 5.51 3.02 7.48
N LEU A 22 4.45 3.59 6.88
CA LEU A 22 3.34 2.81 6.32
C LEU A 22 3.80 1.94 5.15
N VAL A 23 4.58 2.50 4.23
CA VAL A 23 5.14 1.75 3.09
C VAL A 23 6.07 0.64 3.58
N LEU A 24 7.02 0.92 4.48
CA LEU A 24 7.93 -0.08 5.03
C LEU A 24 7.19 -1.22 5.73
N THR A 25 6.15 -0.91 6.51
CA THR A 25 5.38 -1.93 7.23
C THR A 25 4.65 -2.88 6.30
N VAL A 26 4.34 -2.44 5.09
CA VAL A 26 3.63 -3.26 4.11
C VAL A 26 4.60 -3.89 3.11
N TRP A 27 5.50 -3.09 2.56
CA TRP A 27 6.47 -3.46 1.53
C TRP A 27 7.56 -4.39 2.06
N LEU A 28 8.10 -4.15 3.24
CA LEU A 28 9.18 -4.97 3.80
C LEU A 28 8.73 -6.42 4.05
N PRO A 29 7.63 -6.70 4.79
CA PRO A 29 7.15 -8.06 4.94
C PRO A 29 6.68 -8.68 3.61
N SER A 30 6.12 -7.89 2.67
CA SER A 30 5.77 -8.39 1.33
C SER A 30 6.97 -8.94 0.58
N ASN A 31 8.10 -8.22 0.58
CA ASN A 31 9.31 -8.65 -0.12
C ASN A 31 9.99 -9.81 0.58
N ILE A 32 9.95 -9.85 1.92
CA ILE A 32 10.47 -11.00 2.69
C ILE A 32 9.65 -12.25 2.35
N LEU A 33 8.31 -12.15 2.33
CA LEU A 33 7.43 -13.25 1.95
C LEU A 33 7.65 -13.67 0.50
N LEU A 34 7.83 -12.72 -0.42
CA LEU A 34 8.11 -13.01 -1.83
C LEU A 34 9.41 -13.79 -1.99
N ASN A 35 10.50 -13.30 -1.40
CA ASN A 35 11.80 -13.98 -1.47
C ASN A 35 11.76 -15.35 -0.80
N TYR A 36 11.07 -15.46 0.34
CA TYR A 36 10.90 -16.75 1.02
C TYR A 36 10.09 -17.74 0.16
N ALA A 37 8.97 -17.29 -0.40
CA ALA A 37 8.10 -18.10 -1.23
C ALA A 37 8.81 -18.55 -2.51
N ILE A 38 9.60 -17.68 -3.15
CA ILE A 38 10.44 -18.03 -4.31
C ILE A 38 11.54 -19.00 -3.91
N SER A 39 12.18 -18.83 -2.75
CA SER A 39 13.24 -19.75 -2.31
C SER A 39 12.76 -21.16 -1.98
N GLN A 40 11.48 -21.31 -1.62
CA GLN A 40 10.87 -22.59 -1.25
C GLN A 40 10.11 -23.23 -2.43
N ALA A 41 9.81 -22.47 -3.48
CA ALA A 41 9.11 -22.96 -4.65
C ALA A 41 10.11 -23.41 -5.73
N ASP A 42 9.72 -24.43 -6.50
CA ASP A 42 10.52 -24.86 -7.65
C ASP A 42 10.68 -23.69 -8.63
N ALA A 43 11.93 -23.39 -8.98
CA ALA A 43 12.28 -22.26 -9.84
C ALA A 43 11.71 -22.40 -11.27
N ASP A 44 11.42 -23.62 -11.71
CA ASP A 44 10.81 -23.94 -13.02
C ASP A 44 9.28 -23.89 -13.02
N SER A 45 8.63 -23.60 -11.89
CA SER A 45 7.18 -23.54 -11.82
C SER A 45 6.65 -22.16 -12.25
N PRO A 46 5.71 -22.09 -13.22
CA PRO A 46 5.06 -20.83 -13.60
C PRO A 46 4.25 -20.20 -12.44
N ALA A 47 3.97 -20.96 -11.38
CA ALA A 47 3.39 -20.45 -10.14
C ALA A 47 4.32 -19.45 -9.42
N THR A 48 5.62 -19.71 -9.47
CA THR A 48 6.64 -18.97 -8.72
C THR A 48 6.88 -17.58 -9.31
N GLU A 49 6.84 -17.48 -10.64
CA GLU A 49 7.16 -16.25 -11.36
C GLU A 49 5.96 -15.29 -11.48
N TYR A 50 4.74 -15.83 -11.55
CA TYR A 50 3.54 -15.01 -11.82
C TYR A 50 2.55 -14.96 -10.66
N TRP A 51 2.20 -16.10 -10.07
CA TRP A 51 1.08 -16.18 -9.11
C TRP A 51 1.46 -15.69 -7.71
N ILE A 52 2.69 -15.96 -7.27
CA ILE A 52 3.19 -15.51 -5.95
C ILE A 52 3.26 -13.97 -5.85
N PRO A 53 3.87 -13.25 -6.81
CA PRO A 53 3.88 -11.80 -6.81
C PRO A 53 2.47 -11.20 -6.85
N ILE A 54 1.58 -11.75 -7.69
CA ILE A 54 0.19 -11.28 -7.82
C ILE A 54 -0.57 -11.47 -6.51
N GLY A 55 -0.47 -12.63 -5.88
CA GLY A 55 -1.13 -12.90 -4.60
C GLY A 55 -0.66 -11.94 -3.50
N LEU A 56 0.65 -11.66 -3.44
CA LEU A 56 1.22 -10.71 -2.49
C LEU A 56 0.81 -9.26 -2.79
N GLU A 57 0.81 -8.83 -4.05
CA GLU A 57 0.33 -7.49 -4.38
C GLU A 57 -1.16 -7.33 -4.08
N ALA A 58 -1.96 -8.37 -4.33
CA ALA A 58 -3.39 -8.36 -4.03
C ALA A 58 -3.63 -8.27 -2.51
N LEU A 59 -2.81 -8.93 -1.69
CA LEU A 59 -2.89 -8.82 -0.22
C LEU A 59 -2.36 -7.49 0.31
N PHE A 60 -1.20 -7.04 -0.12
CA PHE A 60 -0.52 -5.92 0.53
C PHE A 60 -0.77 -4.56 -0.15
N GLY A 61 -1.03 -4.55 -1.45
CA GLY A 61 -1.30 -3.33 -2.23
C GLY A 61 -2.51 -2.53 -1.73
N PRO A 62 -3.71 -3.14 -1.61
CA PRO A 62 -4.91 -2.45 -1.10
C PRO A 62 -4.74 -1.92 0.33
N LEU A 63 -3.95 -2.62 1.15
CA LEU A 63 -3.71 -2.24 2.53
C LEU A 63 -2.86 -0.96 2.60
N CYS A 64 -1.79 -0.92 1.80
CA CYS A 64 -0.91 0.24 1.70
C CYS A 64 -1.68 1.45 1.15
N LEU A 65 -2.43 1.26 0.06
CA LEU A 65 -3.26 2.30 -0.56
C LEU A 65 -4.29 2.86 0.42
N GLY A 66 -5.04 2.00 1.12
CA GLY A 66 -6.04 2.44 2.09
C GLY A 66 -5.45 3.24 3.25
N ALA A 67 -4.28 2.82 3.75
CA ALA A 67 -3.61 3.51 4.84
C ALA A 67 -3.06 4.89 4.40
N ILE A 68 -2.44 4.96 3.22
CA ILE A 68 -1.92 6.20 2.64
C ILE A 68 -3.05 7.19 2.35
N VAL A 69 -4.12 6.73 1.70
CA VAL A 69 -5.28 7.58 1.36
C VAL A 69 -5.92 8.14 2.63
N TYR A 70 -6.10 7.33 3.67
CA TYR A 70 -6.62 7.82 4.95
C TYR A 70 -5.69 8.84 5.61
N ALA A 71 -4.38 8.59 5.61
CA ALA A 71 -3.40 9.52 6.18
C ALA A 71 -3.43 10.87 5.45
N LEU A 72 -3.53 10.86 4.12
CA LEU A 72 -3.62 12.06 3.30
C LEU A 72 -4.95 12.81 3.52
N ASP A 73 -6.07 12.09 3.62
CA ASP A 73 -7.38 12.69 3.90
C ASP A 73 -7.41 13.39 5.27
N GLN A 74 -6.89 12.74 6.33
CA GLN A 74 -6.80 13.35 7.65
C GLN A 74 -5.91 14.59 7.64
N ARG A 75 -4.77 14.56 6.94
CA ARG A 75 -3.87 15.71 6.81
C ARG A 75 -4.50 16.84 6.01
N ARG A 76 -5.28 16.53 4.97
CA ARG A 76 -6.06 17.53 4.22
C ARG A 76 -7.08 18.24 5.10
N GLN A 77 -7.67 17.54 6.07
CA GLN A 77 -8.61 18.10 7.04
C GLN A 77 -7.93 18.81 8.23
N ASN A 78 -6.60 19.02 8.19
CA ASN A 78 -5.79 19.54 9.30
C ASN A 78 -5.91 18.71 10.59
N ARG A 79 -6.28 17.44 10.48
CA ARG A 79 -6.36 16.50 11.61
C ARG A 79 -5.06 15.73 11.76
N PRO A 80 -4.70 15.31 12.98
CA PRO A 80 -3.54 14.47 13.19
C PRO A 80 -3.78 13.09 12.56
N ALA A 81 -2.96 12.72 11.58
CA ALA A 81 -2.90 11.35 11.07
C ALA A 81 -1.97 10.53 11.97
N GLY A 82 -2.53 9.63 12.76
CA GLY A 82 -1.75 8.66 13.54
C GLY A 82 -1.41 7.43 12.70
N TYR A 83 -0.22 6.87 12.92
CA TYR A 83 0.23 5.64 12.25
C TYR A 83 -0.78 4.49 12.42
N PHE A 84 -1.15 4.15 13.66
CA PHE A 84 -2.11 3.08 13.94
C PHE A 84 -3.52 3.36 13.41
N GLN A 85 -3.96 4.62 13.41
CA GLN A 85 -5.25 4.98 12.83
C GLN A 85 -5.26 4.77 11.32
N SER A 86 -4.16 5.12 10.66
CA SER A 86 -3.99 4.95 9.21
C SER A 86 -3.91 3.47 8.84
N LEU A 87 -3.15 2.68 9.60
CA LEU A 87 -3.08 1.24 9.40
C LEU A 87 -4.44 0.56 9.61
N ARG A 88 -5.17 0.92 10.68
CA ARG A 88 -6.51 0.40 10.97
C ARG A 88 -7.51 0.78 9.88
N ALA A 89 -7.42 1.99 9.36
CA ALA A 89 -8.24 2.41 8.20
C ALA A 89 -7.88 1.59 6.96
N GLY A 90 -6.59 1.36 6.70
CA GLY A 90 -6.11 0.45 5.65
C GLY A 90 -6.73 -0.93 5.76
N PHE A 91 -6.66 -1.58 6.93
CA PHE A 91 -7.31 -2.87 7.18
C PHE A 91 -8.83 -2.82 7.02
N ARG A 92 -9.49 -1.75 7.47
CA ARG A 92 -10.95 -1.61 7.37
C ARG A 92 -11.41 -1.52 5.92
N PHE A 93 -10.66 -0.83 5.07
CA PHE A 93 -10.99 -0.67 3.64
C PHE A 93 -10.32 -1.71 2.74
N TRP A 94 -9.44 -2.55 3.31
CA TRP A 94 -8.66 -3.54 2.58
C TRP A 94 -9.53 -4.43 1.69
N GLY A 95 -10.54 -5.10 2.26
CA GLY A 95 -11.41 -5.98 1.50
C GLY A 95 -12.16 -5.23 0.38
N LYS A 96 -12.63 -4.01 0.66
CA LYS A 96 -13.32 -3.19 -0.34
C LYS A 96 -12.39 -2.83 -1.50
N LEU A 97 -11.17 -2.39 -1.21
CA LEU A 97 -10.17 -2.02 -2.22
C LEU A 97 -9.69 -3.25 -3.01
N PHE A 98 -9.54 -4.39 -2.34
CA PHE A 98 -9.21 -5.67 -2.97
C PHE A 98 -10.27 -6.09 -3.99
N PHE A 99 -11.55 -6.12 -3.59
CA PHE A 99 -12.64 -6.46 -4.51
C PHE A 99 -12.79 -5.45 -5.64
N THR A 100 -12.63 -4.14 -5.39
CA THR A 100 -12.65 -3.13 -6.45
C THR A 100 -11.53 -3.35 -7.47
N ARG A 101 -10.31 -3.68 -7.01
CA ARG A 101 -9.17 -3.95 -7.89
C ARG A 101 -9.39 -5.23 -8.70
N LEU A 102 -9.88 -6.32 -8.06
CA LEU A 102 -10.23 -7.56 -8.76
C LEU A 102 -11.28 -7.33 -9.85
N ILE A 103 -12.36 -6.61 -9.53
CA ILE A 103 -13.43 -6.34 -10.50
C ILE A 103 -12.90 -5.48 -11.64
N ALA A 104 -12.05 -4.48 -11.35
CA ALA A 104 -11.45 -3.63 -12.38
C ALA A 104 -10.49 -4.41 -13.30
N ASP A 105 -9.73 -5.35 -12.75
CA ASP A 105 -8.79 -6.19 -13.52
C ASP A 105 -9.52 -7.21 -14.40
N ILE A 106 -10.67 -7.74 -13.95
CA ILE A 106 -11.54 -8.63 -14.74
C ILE A 106 -12.19 -7.90 -15.94
N GLN A 107 -12.27 -6.57 -15.90
CA GLN A 107 -12.91 -5.75 -16.94
C GLN A 107 -11.95 -5.23 -18.01
N LEU A 108 -10.65 -5.53 -17.90
CA LEU A 108 -9.59 -5.14 -18.84
C LEU A 108 -9.13 -6.34 -19.68
#